data_AF-A0AB72ULA1-F1
#
_entry.id   AF-A0AB72ULA1-F1
#
_cell.length_a   1.000
_cell.length_b   1.000
_cell.length_c   1.000
_cell.angle_alpha   90.00
_cell.angle_beta   90.00
_cell.angle_gamma   90.00
#
_symmetry.space_group_name_H-M   'P 1'
#
loop_
_entity.id
_entity.type
_entity.pdbx_description
1 polymer ?
#
loop_
_entity_poly.entity_id
_entity_poly.type
_entity_poly.pdbx_seq_one_letter_code
_entity_poly.pdbx_strand_id
1 'polypeptide(L)'
;MLITHTKERVEPSDGEFVFVVYPSPRGTGDIFGYLNAPAFIDSEAKSATFLQSDYGVPVEKAFAQVQQTARAYQVEKLIISDPDNLFKNWQEYFSK
;
A
#
# COMPACT_ATOMS: atom_id res chain seq x y z
N MET A 1 12.02 7.87 -3.38
CA MET A 1 11.35 6.92 -2.48
C MET A 1 11.91 5.53 -2.73
N LEU A 2 12.55 4.93 -1.72
CA LEU A 2 12.98 3.54 -1.71
C LEU A 2 11.76 2.64 -1.55
N ILE A 3 11.67 1.55 -2.31
CA ILE A 3 10.58 0.58 -2.15
C ILE A 3 11.16 -0.78 -1.77
N THR A 4 10.69 -1.32 -0.65
CA THR A 4 11.13 -2.60 -0.08
C THR A 4 9.93 -3.49 0.20
N HIS A 5 10.18 -4.72 0.65
CA HIS A 5 9.12 -5.66 1.02
C HIS A 5 9.49 -6.47 2.26
N THR A 6 8.49 -7.00 2.94
CA THR A 6 8.62 -7.86 4.12
C THR A 6 7.41 -8.79 4.20
N LYS A 7 7.57 -9.98 4.78
CA LYS A 7 6.45 -10.88 5.12
C LYS A 7 6.01 -10.76 6.58
N GLU A 8 6.74 -9.96 7.36
CA GLU A 8 6.43 -9.71 8.76
C GLU A 8 5.49 -8.51 8.88
N ARG A 9 4.67 -8.50 9.94
CA ARG A 9 3.88 -7.31 10.26
C ARG A 9 4.82 -6.19 10.69
N VAL A 10 4.78 -5.08 9.99
CA VAL A 10 5.58 -3.89 10.29
C VAL A 10 4.65 -2.72 10.58
N GLU A 11 4.92 -2.02 11.67
CA GLU A 11 4.32 -0.73 11.96
C GLU A 11 5.19 0.36 11.33
N PRO A 12 4.62 1.31 10.58
CA PRO A 12 5.38 2.33 9.88
C PRO A 12 6.03 3.31 10.86
N SER A 13 7.33 3.61 10.66
CA SER A 13 8.03 4.70 11.35
C SER A 13 7.83 6.05 10.64
N ASP A 14 8.29 7.14 11.25
CA ASP A 14 8.33 8.44 10.59
C ASP A 14 9.14 8.37 9.28
N GLY A 15 8.55 8.85 8.19
CA GLY A 15 9.13 8.76 6.84
C GLY A 15 8.94 7.42 6.13
N GLU A 16 8.22 6.47 6.74
CA GLU A 16 7.88 5.18 6.14
C GLU A 16 6.37 5.00 5.96
N PHE A 17 5.96 4.45 4.82
CA PHE A 17 4.62 3.91 4.61
C PHE A 17 4.68 2.39 4.45
N VAL A 18 3.65 1.70 4.93
CA VAL A 18 3.46 0.26 4.70
C VAL A 18 2.23 0.10 3.79
N PHE A 19 2.45 -0.35 2.56
CA PHE A 19 1.39 -0.83 1.69
C PHE A 19 1.04 -2.26 2.06
N VAL A 20 -0.12 -2.43 2.68
CA VAL A 20 -0.61 -3.74 3.05
C VAL A 20 -1.31 -4.35 1.84
N VAL A 21 -0.91 -5.57 1.49
CA VAL A 21 -1.49 -6.37 0.39
C VAL A 21 -2.06 -7.65 0.98
N TYR A 22 -3.28 -8.02 0.59
CA TYR A 22 -3.94 -9.22 1.08
C TYR A 22 -4.99 -9.74 0.09
N PRO A 23 -5.17 -11.07 0.03
CA PRO A 23 -6.24 -11.67 -0.74
C PRO A 23 -7.62 -11.37 -0.14
N SER A 24 -8.62 -11.36 -0.99
CA SER A 24 -10.03 -11.23 -0.62
C SER A 24 -10.41 -12.21 0.49
N PRO A 25 -10.98 -11.74 1.62
CA PRO A 25 -11.43 -12.64 2.68
C PRO A 25 -12.62 -13.51 2.24
N ARG A 26 -13.26 -13.19 1.10
CA ARG A 26 -14.35 -13.97 0.51
C ARG A 26 -13.87 -15.15 -0.35
N GLY A 27 -12.56 -15.31 -0.54
CA GLY A 27 -12.01 -16.39 -1.37
C GLY A 27 -12.30 -16.23 -2.87
N THR A 28 -12.58 -15.00 -3.34
CA THR A 28 -12.86 -14.71 -4.76
C THR A 28 -11.61 -14.73 -5.65
N GLY A 29 -10.41 -14.78 -5.05
CA GLY A 29 -9.14 -14.66 -5.76
C GLY A 29 -8.72 -13.21 -6.04
N ASP A 30 -9.57 -12.23 -5.74
CA ASP A 30 -9.22 -10.81 -5.83
C ASP A 30 -8.16 -10.46 -4.79
N ILE A 31 -7.28 -9.52 -5.13
CA ILE A 31 -6.29 -8.97 -4.21
C ILE A 31 -6.60 -7.50 -3.95
N PHE A 32 -6.58 -7.12 -2.67
CA PHE A 32 -6.80 -5.77 -2.20
C PHE A 32 -5.54 -5.22 -1.55
N GLY A 33 -5.50 -3.91 -1.38
CA GLY A 33 -4.50 -3.28 -0.55
C GLY A 33 -4.97 -1.98 0.08
N TYR A 34 -4.21 -1.52 1.07
CA TYR A 34 -4.45 -0.26 1.75
C TYR A 34 -3.14 0.35 2.30
N LEU A 35 -3.21 1.64 2.63
CA LEU A 35 -2.14 2.35 3.31
C LEU A 35 -2.20 2.15 4.82
N ASN A 36 -1.18 1.50 5.39
CA ASN A 36 -0.84 1.65 6.79
C ASN A 36 0.24 2.73 6.92
N ALA A 37 -0.05 3.81 7.63
CA ALA A 37 0.82 4.97 7.74
C ALA A 37 0.84 5.54 9.17
N PRO A 38 1.89 6.30 9.53
CA PRO A 38 2.01 6.91 10.85
C PRO A 38 0.83 7.83 11.20
N ALA A 39 0.69 8.15 12.48
CA ALA A 39 -0.46 8.91 13.00
C ALA A 39 -0.59 10.33 12.43
N PHE A 40 0.51 10.95 11.97
CA PHE A 40 0.51 12.33 11.46
C PHE A 40 -0.09 12.49 10.06
N ILE A 41 -0.38 11.39 9.34
CA ILE A 41 -1.02 11.44 8.03
C ILE A 41 -2.53 11.67 8.19
N ASP A 42 -3.08 12.56 7.36
CA ASP A 42 -4.52 12.87 7.36
C ASP A 42 -5.37 11.59 7.22
N SER A 43 -6.40 11.50 8.06
CA SER A 43 -7.47 10.51 7.98
C SER A 43 -8.04 10.35 6.56
N GLU A 44 -8.20 11.41 5.78
CA GLU A 44 -8.70 11.38 4.42
C GLU A 44 -7.75 10.60 3.50
N ALA A 45 -6.44 10.85 3.62
CA ALA A 45 -5.42 10.15 2.84
C ALA A 45 -5.35 8.66 3.17
N LYS A 46 -5.52 8.28 4.45
CA LYS A 46 -5.67 6.87 4.86
C LYS A 46 -6.94 6.26 4.26
N SER A 47 -8.05 7.00 4.35
CA SER A 47 -9.38 6.55 3.93
C SER A 47 -9.50 6.31 2.42
N ALA A 48 -8.77 7.08 1.60
CA ALA A 48 -8.77 6.93 0.14
C ALA A 48 -8.38 5.52 -0.32
N THR A 49 -7.51 4.86 0.46
CA THR A 49 -6.98 3.52 0.20
C THR A 49 -7.78 2.39 0.87
N PHE A 50 -8.77 2.72 1.70
CA PHE A 50 -9.60 1.77 2.45
C PHE A 50 -11.07 1.79 2.01
N LEU A 51 -11.68 2.96 1.85
CA LEU A 51 -13.14 3.14 1.85
C LEU A 51 -13.83 2.90 0.50
N GLN A 52 -13.13 2.45 -0.55
CA GLN A 52 -13.78 2.25 -1.86
C GLN A 52 -14.50 0.90 -1.98
N SER A 53 -14.34 0.01 -1.01
CA SER A 53 -15.20 -1.17 -0.81
C SER A 53 -15.17 -1.62 0.65
N ASP A 54 -16.13 -2.48 1.04
CA ASP A 54 -16.16 -3.13 2.36
C ASP A 54 -14.89 -3.95 2.67
N TYR A 55 -14.07 -4.26 1.64
CA TYR A 55 -12.91 -5.14 1.72
C TYR A 55 -11.60 -4.45 1.34
N GLY A 56 -11.61 -3.13 1.07
CA GLY A 56 -10.45 -2.36 0.62
C GLY A 56 -10.51 -1.95 -0.86
N VAL A 57 -9.37 -1.52 -1.42
CA VAL A 57 -9.28 -1.06 -2.80
C VAL A 57 -8.52 -2.11 -3.62
N PRO A 58 -8.93 -2.43 -4.87
CA PRO A 58 -8.17 -3.34 -5.73
C PRO A 58 -6.69 -2.97 -5.75
N VAL A 59 -5.80 -3.96 -5.60
CA VAL A 59 -4.38 -3.76 -5.28
C VAL A 59 -3.67 -2.78 -6.22
N GLU A 60 -3.95 -2.83 -7.53
CA GLU A 60 -3.37 -1.90 -8.52
C GLU A 60 -3.75 -0.43 -8.25
N LYS A 61 -5.04 -0.19 -8.00
CA LYS A 61 -5.57 1.15 -7.73
C LYS A 61 -5.08 1.65 -6.36
N ALA A 62 -5.05 0.77 -5.37
CA ALA A 62 -4.54 1.09 -4.04
C ALA A 62 -3.05 1.47 -4.09
N PHE A 63 -2.25 0.72 -4.83
CA PHE A 63 -0.82 0.97 -4.99
C PHE A 63 -0.56 2.34 -5.63
N ALA A 64 -1.27 2.68 -6.71
CA ALA A 64 -1.14 3.99 -7.35
C ALA A 64 -1.48 5.14 -6.40
N GLN A 65 -2.55 5.01 -5.61
CA GLN A 65 -2.92 6.01 -4.61
C GLN A 65 -1.88 6.13 -3.49
N VAL A 66 -1.38 5.00 -2.98
CA VAL A 66 -0.32 4.98 -1.97
C VAL A 66 0.94 5.66 -2.47
N GLN A 67 1.34 5.42 -3.73
CA GLN A 67 2.49 6.09 -4.33
C GLN A 67 2.28 7.60 -4.46
N GLN A 68 1.08 8.04 -4.84
CA GLN A 68 0.74 9.47 -4.90
C GLN A 68 0.79 10.12 -3.52
N THR A 69 0.18 9.49 -2.50
CA THR A 69 0.22 9.97 -1.12
C THR A 69 1.66 10.02 -0.60
N ALA A 70 2.44 8.96 -0.82
CA ALA A 70 3.82 8.90 -0.37
C ALA A 70 4.67 10.03 -0.97
N ARG A 71 4.45 10.38 -2.25
CA ARG A 71 5.08 11.55 -2.89
C ARG A 71 4.62 12.87 -2.27
N ALA A 72 3.32 13.04 -2.02
CA ALA A 72 2.77 14.28 -1.43
C ALA A 72 3.31 14.54 -0.03
N TYR A 73 3.51 13.49 0.76
CA TYR A 73 4.06 13.56 2.13
C TYR A 73 5.58 13.37 2.19
N GLN A 74 6.27 13.37 1.04
CA GLN A 74 7.72 13.23 0.94
C GLN A 74 8.28 11.99 1.68
N VAL A 75 7.51 10.90 1.66
CA VAL A 75 7.87 9.64 2.30
C VAL A 75 9.09 9.05 1.61
N GLU A 76 10.08 8.69 2.41
CA GLU A 76 11.37 8.21 1.92
C GLU A 76 11.30 6.74 1.54
N LYS A 77 10.47 5.96 2.24
CA LYS A 77 10.40 4.51 2.09
C LYS A 77 8.96 3.98 2.04
N LEU A 78 8.67 3.16 1.05
CA LEU A 78 7.44 2.37 0.96
C LEU A 78 7.75 0.89 1.16
N ILE A 79 7.08 0.25 2.11
CA ILE A 79 7.25 -1.17 2.44
C ILE A 79 6.01 -1.93 1.97
N ILE A 80 6.20 -3.00 1.21
CA ILE A 80 5.11 -3.86 0.73
C ILE A 80 5.03 -5.10 1.61
N SER A 81 3.87 -5.36 2.22
CA SER A 81 3.69 -6.48 3.16
C SER A 81 3.56 -7.86 2.51
N ASP A 82 3.16 -7.90 1.24
CA ASP A 82 3.00 -9.16 0.50
C ASP A 82 3.26 -8.92 -1.00
N PRO A 83 4.53 -8.96 -1.42
CA PRO A 83 4.90 -8.74 -2.82
C PRO A 83 4.50 -9.90 -3.75
N ASP A 84 4.20 -11.09 -3.20
CA ASP A 84 3.86 -12.27 -3.99
C ASP A 84 2.41 -12.19 -4.50
N ASN A 85 1.54 -11.49 -3.76
CA ASN A 85 0.15 -11.22 -4.13
C ASN A 85 -0.04 -9.93 -4.94
N LEU A 86 1.03 -9.18 -5.23
CA LEU A 86 0.94 -8.02 -6.11
C LEU A 86 0.72 -8.41 -7.58
N PHE A 87 0.29 -7.43 -8.38
CA PHE A 87 0.10 -7.59 -9.82
C PHE A 87 1.43 -7.85 -10.55
N LYS A 88 1.36 -8.56 -11.69
CA LYS A 88 2.57 -8.84 -12.51
C LYS A 88 3.29 -7.54 -12.87
N ASN A 89 4.62 -7.57 -12.80
CA ASN A 89 5.50 -6.45 -13.16
C ASN A 89 5.39 -5.22 -12.25
N TRP A 90 4.89 -5.36 -11.01
CA TRP A 90 4.92 -4.26 -10.03
C TRP A 90 6.33 -3.69 -9.81
N GLN A 91 7.37 -4.50 -10.08
CA GLN A 91 8.77 -4.07 -10.03
C GLN A 91 9.16 -3.00 -11.06
N GLU A 92 8.46 -2.94 -12.20
CA GLU A 92 8.75 -1.96 -13.25
C GLU A 92 8.34 -0.53 -12.83
N TYR A 93 7.49 -0.41 -11.81
CA TYR A 93 7.07 0.86 -11.23
C TYR A 93 8.15 1.48 -10.30
N PHE A 94 9.31 0.83 -10.16
CA PHE A 94 10.47 1.33 -9.40
C PHE A 94 11.51 2.05 -10.25
N SER A 95 11.48 1.87 -11.56
CA SER A 95 12.58 2.28 -12.46
C SER A 95 12.26 3.49 -13.34
N LYS A 96 11.23 4.28 -13.02
CA LYS A 96 10.89 5.53 -13.73
C LYS A 96 10.71 6.72 -12.79
#